data_AF-A0A922ZDH1-F1
#
_entry.id   AF-A0A922ZDH1-F1
#
_cell.length_a   1.000
_cell.length_b   1.000
_cell.length_c   1.000
_cell.angle_alpha   90.00
_cell.angle_beta   90.00
_cell.angle_gamma   90.00
#
_symmetry.space_group_name_H-M   'P 1'
#
loop_
_entity.id
_entity.type
_entity.pdbx_description
1 polymer ?
#
loop_
_entity_poly.entity_id
_entity_poly.type
_entity_poly.pdbx_seq_one_letter_code
_entity_poly.pdbx_strand_id
1 'polypeptide(L)'
;MNVEKVIFWNRVYCCVLSVSWFLAGLGCFWARTQVDVVYETSAQMFEASGIEKGQLGLMYGLIGLLSFVLVILNLILVFAPRTKIWWAAHLFNLVMGVLKCCCIPVAVPLIIFWVRPEVQRAFENGSSQSEQV
;
A
#
# COMPACT_ATOMS: atom_id res chain seq x y z
N MET A 1 22.63 -8.20 -8.08
CA MET A 1 22.24 -7.86 -6.70
C MET A 1 21.77 -9.13 -6.04
N ASN A 2 22.26 -9.48 -4.84
CA ASN A 2 21.86 -10.72 -4.18
C ASN A 2 20.35 -10.76 -3.96
N VAL A 3 19.71 -11.91 -4.27
CA VAL A 3 18.26 -12.12 -4.14
C VAL A 3 17.76 -11.72 -2.75
N GLU A 4 18.53 -12.03 -1.70
CA GLU A 4 18.20 -11.66 -0.32
C GLU A 4 18.13 -10.15 -0.09
N LYS A 5 18.98 -9.37 -0.75
CA LYS A 5 18.94 -7.90 -0.68
C LYS A 5 17.67 -7.36 -1.34
N VAL A 6 17.25 -7.95 -2.46
CA VAL A 6 16.01 -7.56 -3.15
C VAL A 6 14.78 -7.84 -2.28
N ILE A 7 14.73 -9.02 -1.67
CA ILE A 7 13.67 -9.40 -0.72
C ILE A 7 13.65 -8.46 0.49
N PHE A 8 14.82 -8.16 1.05
CA PHE A 8 14.94 -7.23 2.16
C PHE A 8 14.42 -5.83 1.78
N TRP A 9 14.86 -5.28 0.66
CA TRP A 9 14.40 -3.97 0.19
C TRP A 9 12.90 -3.95 -0.11
N ASN A 10 12.34 -5.04 -0.61
CA ASN A 10 10.90 -5.15 -0.81
C ASN A 10 10.12 -5.16 0.51
N ARG A 11 10.65 -5.79 1.57
CA ARG A 11 10.05 -5.72 2.92
C ARG A 11 10.14 -4.31 3.50
N VAL A 12 11.29 -3.65 3.35
CA VAL A 12 11.45 -2.24 3.75
C VAL A 12 10.44 -1.36 3.01
N TYR A 13 10.27 -1.57 1.71
CA TYR A 13 9.28 -0.87 0.90
C TYR A 13 7.84 -1.10 1.41
N CYS A 14 7.48 -2.33 1.75
CA CYS A 14 6.17 -2.64 2.36
C CYS A 14 5.97 -1.95 3.72
N CYS A 15 7.02 -1.88 4.57
CA CYS A 15 6.97 -1.11 5.82
C CYS A 15 6.80 0.39 5.58
N VAL A 16 7.50 0.97 4.61
CA VAL A 16 7.34 2.39 4.27
C VAL A 16 5.93 2.66 3.76
N LEU A 17 5.39 1.77 2.92
CA LEU A 17 4.01 1.86 2.45
C LEU A 17 3.00 1.75 3.60
N SER A 18 3.21 0.85 4.56
CA SER A 18 2.30 0.73 5.72
C SER A 18 2.29 2.00 6.56
N VAL A 19 3.46 2.62 6.80
CA VAL A 19 3.54 3.92 7.48
C VAL A 19 2.82 5.01 6.68
N SER A 20 3.00 5.04 5.35
CA SER A 20 2.32 6.02 4.49
C SER A 20 0.79 5.91 4.56
N TRP A 21 0.26 4.67 4.53
CA TRP A 21 -1.17 4.41 4.63
C TRP A 21 -1.71 4.69 6.03
N PHE A 22 -0.90 4.44 7.06
CA PHE A 22 -1.27 4.75 8.44
C PHE A 22 -1.43 6.26 8.64
N LEU A 23 -0.48 7.05 8.16
CA LEU A 23 -0.55 8.51 8.20
C LEU A 23 -1.73 9.04 7.37
N ALA A 24 -1.98 8.48 6.18
CA ALA A 24 -3.14 8.85 5.36
C ALA A 24 -4.46 8.54 6.07
N GLY A 25 -4.56 7.37 6.71
CA GLY A 25 -5.72 6.98 7.52
C GLY A 25 -5.95 7.95 8.69
N LEU A 26 -4.90 8.23 9.47
CA LEU A 26 -4.93 9.21 10.57
C LEU A 26 -5.36 10.61 10.08
N GLY A 27 -4.81 11.07 8.96
CA GLY A 27 -5.17 12.34 8.36
C GLY A 27 -6.65 12.39 7.93
N CYS A 28 -7.18 11.32 7.34
CA CYS A 28 -8.60 11.24 6.97
C CYS A 28 -9.52 11.21 8.18
N PHE A 29 -9.16 10.48 9.25
CA PHE A 29 -9.94 10.46 10.49
C PHE A 29 -9.89 11.80 11.23
N TRP A 30 -8.75 12.47 11.23
CA TRP A 30 -8.64 13.84 11.74
C TRP A 30 -9.50 14.80 10.89
N ALA A 31 -9.39 14.74 9.57
CA ALA A 31 -10.22 15.56 8.68
C ALA A 31 -11.72 15.32 8.93
N ARG A 32 -12.11 14.08 9.24
CA ARG A 32 -13.48 13.73 9.62
C ARG A 32 -13.94 14.43 10.90
N THR A 33 -13.10 14.57 11.93
CA THR A 33 -13.48 15.29 13.16
C THR A 33 -13.55 16.81 12.96
N GLN A 34 -12.92 17.33 11.90
CA GLN A 34 -12.91 18.75 11.53
C GLN A 34 -13.70 19.04 10.24
N VAL A 35 -14.67 18.20 9.88
CA VAL A 35 -15.46 18.33 8.64
C VAL A 35 -16.05 19.72 8.48
N ASP A 36 -16.48 20.34 9.57
CA ASP A 36 -17.06 21.69 9.61
C ASP A 36 -16.09 22.72 9.02
N VAL A 37 -14.86 22.73 9.54
CA VAL A 37 -13.79 23.63 9.11
C VAL A 37 -13.38 23.35 7.67
N VAL A 38 -13.25 22.07 7.29
CA VAL A 38 -12.84 21.67 5.93
C VAL A 38 -13.91 22.06 4.90
N TYR A 39 -15.18 21.86 5.25
CA TYR A 39 -16.32 22.19 4.40
C TYR A 39 -16.44 23.70 4.20
N GLU A 40 -16.38 24.50 5.26
CA GLU A 40 -16.46 25.96 5.16
C GLU A 40 -15.28 26.55 4.37
N THR A 41 -14.07 26.05 4.61
CA THR A 41 -12.86 26.50 3.88
C THR A 41 -12.95 26.20 2.38
N SER A 42 -13.65 25.13 2.01
CA SER A 42 -13.72 24.62 0.63
C SER A 42 -15.14 24.69 0.06
N ALA A 43 -16.00 25.52 0.65
CA ALA A 43 -17.44 25.54 0.36
C ALA A 43 -17.72 25.76 -1.13
N GLN A 44 -16.97 26.67 -1.75
CA GLN A 44 -17.08 26.98 -3.18
C GLN A 44 -16.86 25.75 -4.08
N MET A 45 -15.96 24.82 -3.70
CA MET A 45 -15.69 23.60 -4.47
C MET A 45 -16.75 22.52 -4.22
N PHE A 46 -17.20 22.38 -2.98
CA PHE A 46 -18.19 21.36 -2.62
C PHE A 46 -19.60 21.72 -3.08
N GLU A 47 -19.99 22.99 -3.00
CA GLU A 47 -21.27 23.49 -3.52
C GLU A 47 -21.35 23.34 -5.05
N ALA A 48 -20.26 23.65 -5.77
CA ALA A 48 -20.19 23.44 -7.22
C ALA A 48 -20.29 21.96 -7.61
N SER A 49 -19.85 21.06 -6.73
CA SER A 49 -19.90 19.60 -6.93
C SER A 49 -21.19 18.95 -6.40
N GLY A 50 -22.07 19.73 -5.75
CA GLY A 50 -23.28 19.21 -5.09
C GLY A 50 -22.98 18.26 -3.92
N ILE A 51 -21.78 18.31 -3.34
CA ILE A 51 -21.38 17.44 -2.24
C ILE A 51 -21.83 18.06 -0.92
N GLU A 52 -22.72 17.37 -0.21
CA GLU A 52 -23.14 17.80 1.11
C GLU A 52 -22.09 17.51 2.19
N LYS A 53 -22.10 18.29 3.26
CA LYS A 53 -21.22 18.12 4.43
C LYS A 53 -21.23 16.68 4.98
N GLY A 54 -22.41 16.05 5.04
CA GLY A 54 -22.56 14.67 5.49
C GLY A 54 -21.86 13.66 4.57
N GLN A 55 -21.92 13.88 3.25
CA GLN A 55 -21.24 13.04 2.26
C GLN A 55 -19.73 13.19 2.35
N LEU A 56 -19.22 14.40 2.54
CA LEU A 56 -17.79 14.64 2.73
C LEU A 56 -17.24 13.89 3.95
N GLY A 57 -17.93 13.96 5.09
CA GLY A 57 -17.55 13.22 6.29
C GLY A 57 -17.58 11.71 6.09
N LEU A 58 -18.57 11.19 5.34
CA LEU A 58 -18.65 9.78 4.96
C LEU A 58 -17.47 9.37 4.08
N MET A 59 -17.12 10.17 3.05
CA MET A 59 -15.99 9.90 2.16
C MET A 59 -14.67 9.83 2.92
N TYR A 60 -14.38 10.81 3.80
CA TYR A 60 -13.17 10.76 4.63
C TYR A 60 -13.17 9.54 5.57
N GLY A 61 -14.31 9.15 6.11
CA GLY A 61 -14.42 7.94 6.94
C GLY A 61 -14.12 6.66 6.16
N LEU A 62 -14.70 6.51 4.96
CA LEU A 62 -14.50 5.34 4.10
C LEU A 62 -13.06 5.25 3.59
N ILE A 63 -12.49 6.36 3.12
CA ILE A 63 -11.10 6.43 2.65
C ILE A 63 -10.12 6.18 3.81
N GLY A 64 -10.40 6.72 4.99
CA GLY A 64 -9.62 6.47 6.20
C GLY A 64 -9.65 4.99 6.60
N LEU A 65 -10.82 4.37 6.59
CA LEU A 65 -10.98 2.95 6.88
C LEU A 65 -10.24 2.07 5.85
N LEU A 66 -10.41 2.36 4.56
CA LEU A 66 -9.71 1.64 3.49
C LEU A 66 -8.19 1.76 3.64
N SER A 67 -7.70 2.94 4.03
CA SER A 67 -6.27 3.16 4.29
C SER A 67 -5.75 2.24 5.40
N PHE A 68 -6.48 2.06 6.50
CA PHE A 68 -6.10 1.11 7.56
C PHE A 68 -6.11 -0.35 7.09
N VAL A 69 -7.06 -0.75 6.24
CA VAL A 69 -7.04 -2.09 5.63
C VAL A 69 -5.76 -2.29 4.84
N LEU A 70 -5.32 -1.29 4.07
CA LEU A 70 -4.08 -1.34 3.30
C LEU A 70 -2.83 -1.37 4.21
N VAL A 71 -2.85 -0.75 5.39
CA VAL A 71 -1.79 -0.91 6.40
C VAL A 71 -1.66 -2.37 6.80
N ILE A 72 -2.77 -3.01 7.16
CA ILE A 72 -2.78 -4.41 7.61
C ILE A 72 -2.28 -5.33 6.51
N LEU A 73 -2.75 -5.15 5.27
CA LEU A 73 -2.29 -5.93 4.12
C LEU A 73 -0.79 -5.77 3.87
N ASN A 74 -0.25 -4.54 3.98
CA ASN A 74 1.18 -4.31 3.84
C ASN A 74 1.99 -4.94 4.98
N LEU A 75 1.47 -4.94 6.22
CA LEU A 75 2.11 -5.63 7.34
C LEU A 75 2.12 -7.16 7.15
N ILE A 76 1.04 -7.74 6.64
CA ILE A 76 1.00 -9.18 6.30
C ILE A 76 2.09 -9.50 5.26
N LEU A 77 2.24 -8.65 4.24
CA LEU A 77 3.28 -8.80 3.22
C LEU A 77 4.71 -8.72 3.81
N VAL A 78 4.95 -7.90 4.83
CA VAL A 78 6.28 -7.82 5.49
C VAL A 78 6.68 -9.17 6.10
N PHE A 79 5.73 -9.86 6.72
CA PHE A 79 5.95 -11.16 7.38
C PHE A 79 5.65 -12.36 6.48
N ALA A 80 5.31 -12.13 5.21
CA ALA A 80 4.92 -13.19 4.31
C ALA A 80 6.03 -14.23 4.11
N PRO A 81 5.69 -15.54 4.15
CA PRO A 81 6.62 -16.62 3.86
C PRO A 81 7.00 -16.65 2.38
N ARG A 82 8.11 -17.32 2.05
CA ARG A 82 8.66 -17.42 0.70
C ARG A 82 7.89 -18.43 -0.16
N THR A 83 6.65 -18.11 -0.56
CA THR A 83 5.87 -18.94 -1.50
C THR A 83 5.52 -18.20 -2.79
N LYS A 84 5.25 -18.95 -3.87
CA LYS A 84 4.88 -18.39 -5.18
C LYS A 84 3.69 -17.43 -5.14
N ILE A 85 2.71 -17.68 -4.28
CA ILE A 85 1.53 -16.82 -4.11
C ILE A 85 1.95 -15.46 -3.53
N TRP A 86 2.80 -15.45 -2.51
CA TRP A 86 3.29 -14.22 -1.89
C TRP A 86 4.22 -13.43 -2.81
N TRP A 87 4.99 -14.10 -3.68
CA TRP A 87 5.77 -13.42 -4.73
C TRP A 87 4.86 -12.58 -5.66
N ALA A 88 3.75 -13.17 -6.12
CA ALA A 88 2.78 -12.47 -6.95
C ALA A 88 2.07 -11.34 -6.18
N ALA A 89 1.74 -11.56 -4.90
CA ALA A 89 1.14 -10.54 -4.05
C ALA A 89 2.07 -9.33 -3.85
N HIS A 90 3.38 -9.55 -3.66
CA HIS A 90 4.38 -8.48 -3.61
C HIS A 90 4.49 -7.73 -4.93
N LEU A 91 4.47 -8.44 -6.07
CA LEU A 91 4.51 -7.82 -7.39
C LEU A 91 3.27 -6.92 -7.60
N PHE A 92 2.08 -7.40 -7.25
CA PHE A 92 0.86 -6.60 -7.34
C PHE A 92 0.92 -5.35 -6.44
N ASN A 93 1.41 -5.49 -5.20
CA ASN A 93 1.59 -4.36 -4.29
C ASN A 93 2.59 -3.33 -4.82
N LEU A 94 3.65 -3.77 -5.49
CA LEU A 94 4.61 -2.88 -6.16
C LEU A 94 3.97 -2.09 -7.30
N VAL A 95 3.17 -2.75 -8.15
CA VAL A 95 2.43 -2.09 -9.24
C VAL A 95 1.43 -1.07 -8.70
N MET A 96 0.68 -1.42 -7.65
CA MET A 96 -0.21 -0.48 -6.95
C MET A 96 0.56 0.71 -6.36
N GLY A 97 1.81 0.50 -5.96
CA GLY A 97 2.73 1.55 -5.53
C GLY A 97 3.15 2.51 -6.65
N VAL A 98 3.30 2.04 -7.89
CA VAL A 98 3.62 2.89 -9.05
C VAL A 98 2.46 3.85 -9.37
N LEU A 99 1.22 3.45 -9.10
CA LEU A 99 0.05 4.33 -9.24
C LEU A 99 0.12 5.54 -8.28
N LYS A 100 0.91 5.45 -7.20
CA LYS A 100 1.28 6.62 -6.41
C LYS A 100 2.48 7.30 -7.06
N CYS A 101 2.24 8.43 -7.73
CA CYS A 101 3.27 9.17 -8.45
C CYS A 101 4.54 9.48 -7.62
N CYS A 102 4.40 9.61 -6.30
CA CYS A 102 5.52 9.86 -5.38
C CYS A 102 6.46 8.66 -5.17
N CYS A 103 6.03 7.43 -5.48
CA CYS A 103 6.81 6.20 -5.25
C CYS A 103 7.48 5.65 -6.51
N ILE A 104 7.22 6.23 -7.69
CA ILE A 104 7.80 5.82 -8.98
C ILE A 104 9.33 5.63 -8.94
N PRO A 105 10.16 6.58 -8.43
CA PRO A 105 11.61 6.45 -8.51
C PRO A 105 12.17 5.27 -7.70
N VAL A 106 11.42 4.78 -6.71
CA VAL A 106 11.81 3.64 -5.87
C VAL A 106 11.14 2.36 -6.34
N ALA A 107 9.87 2.41 -6.73
CA ALA A 107 9.08 1.26 -7.14
C ALA A 107 9.55 0.68 -8.48
N VAL A 108 9.91 1.52 -9.46
CA VAL A 108 10.32 1.05 -10.79
C VAL A 108 11.61 0.22 -10.75
N PRO A 109 12.71 0.67 -10.12
CA PRO A 109 13.89 -0.17 -9.97
C PRO A 109 13.59 -1.48 -9.23
N LEU A 110 12.76 -1.42 -8.18
CA LEU A 110 12.43 -2.60 -7.39
C LEU A 110 11.65 -3.64 -8.20
N ILE A 111 10.70 -3.22 -9.03
CA ILE A 111 9.96 -4.11 -9.94
C ILE A 111 10.92 -4.76 -10.94
N ILE A 112 11.84 -3.99 -11.54
CA ILE A 112 12.82 -4.52 -12.50
C ILE A 112 13.68 -5.63 -11.85
N PHE A 113 14.07 -5.45 -10.58
CA PHE A 113 14.82 -6.48 -9.85
C PHE A 113 13.93 -7.63 -9.36
N TRP A 114 12.66 -7.38 -9.05
CA TRP A 114 11.71 -8.38 -8.56
C TRP A 114 11.26 -9.39 -9.61
N VAL A 115 11.06 -8.93 -10.86
CA VAL A 115 10.62 -9.75 -11.99
C VAL A 115 11.74 -10.68 -12.50
N ARG A 116 12.98 -10.53 -12.02
CA ARG A 116 14.07 -11.42 -12.41
C ARG A 116 13.77 -12.88 -12.05
N PRO A 117 14.12 -13.84 -12.92
CA PRO A 117 13.85 -15.26 -12.70
C PRO A 117 14.56 -15.81 -11.46
N GLU A 118 15.67 -15.19 -11.04
CA GLU A 118 16.40 -15.50 -9.81
C GLU A 118 15.53 -15.36 -8.56
N VAL A 119 14.74 -14.27 -8.48
CA VAL A 119 13.85 -14.00 -7.34
C VAL A 119 12.64 -14.95 -7.40
N GLN A 120 12.07 -15.15 -8.59
CA GLN A 120 10.94 -16.07 -8.77
C GLN A 120 11.29 -17.49 -8.33
N ARG A 121 12.43 -18.04 -8.76
CA ARG A 121 12.89 -19.38 -8.37
C ARG A 121 13.11 -19.52 -6.87
N ALA A 122 13.56 -18.45 -6.19
CA ALA A 122 13.73 -18.47 -4.74
C ALA A 122 12.40 -18.63 -3.97
N PHE A 123 11.29 -18.13 -4.53
CA PHE A 123 9.96 -18.31 -3.94
C PHE A 123 9.29 -19.63 -4.38
N GLU A 124 9.62 -20.15 -5.56
CA GLU A 124 9.14 -21.48 -6.01
C GLU A 124 9.81 -22.63 -5.23
N ASN A 125 11.12 -22.56 -5.00
CA ASN A 125 11.85 -23.54 -4.19
C ASN A 125 11.42 -23.51 -2.71
N GLY A 126 11.01 -22.33 -2.21
CA GLY A 126 10.47 -22.18 -0.86
C GLY A 126 9.09 -22.84 -0.71
N SER A 127 8.22 -22.76 -1.73
CA SER A 127 6.94 -23.47 -1.71
C SER A 127 7.09 -24.99 -1.74
N SER A 128 8.03 -25.53 -2.51
CA SER A 128 8.25 -26.98 -2.57
C SER A 128 8.78 -27.56 -1.24
N GLN A 129 9.53 -26.78 -0.46
CA GLN A 129 9.96 -27.20 0.87
C GLN A 129 8.83 -27.19 1.89
N SER A 130 7.85 -26.28 1.78
CA SER A 130 6.68 -26.27 2.68
C SER A 130 5.65 -27.37 2.40
N GLU A 131 5.67 -27.99 1.21
CA GLU A 131 4.81 -29.14 0.86
C GLU A 131 5.40 -30.49 1.30
N GLN A 132 6.67 -30.54 1.68
CA GLN A 132 7.36 -31.75 2.13
C GLN A 132 7.40 -31.92 3.65
N VAL A 133 6.74 -31.03 4.39
CA VAL A 133 6.61 -31.05 5.87
C VAL A 133 5.14 -31.17 6.22
#